data_AF-A0A067K9M2-F1
#
_entry.id   AF-A0A067K9M2-F1
#
_cell.length_a   1.000
_cell.length_b   1.000
_cell.length_c   1.000
_cell.angle_alpha   90.00
_cell.angle_beta   90.00
_cell.angle_gamma   90.00
#
_symmetry.space_group_name_H-M   'P 1'
#
loop_
_entity.id
_entity.type
_entity.pdbx_description
1 polymer ?
#
loop_
_entity_poly.entity_id
_entity_poly.type
_entity_poly.pdbx_seq_one_letter_code
_entity_poly.pdbx_strand_id
1 'polypeptide(L)'
;MYSVSSRKVWVFALKLIGDGNGEADVVKLMRCAIIECCTPVWSMSVSFGFLILGEDNGVRVFNLRQLVKGHVKKVKGLNSNGNLDLNGKLKNKGLRLPNGVIGGDNHSGSTACNGFLDGKFDKHCVSVKQKSIRCRQDSGEGDACVVALKSTEAKVSNSAVKAVSIQALSSKKFMILDSAGDLHVLCLSNPVVGSTIRAHMMQLPHSMKVQKLAVLPDISSRIQTFWISDGFHSVHMMMASEMDIAVNKNDGDESQEKPMQISVIQAIFSAEKIQDLVPLAANAVLLLGQGNMYAYAIP
;
A
#
# COMPACT_ATOMS: atom_id res chain seq x y z
N MET A 1 6.70 -5.71 11.67
CA MET A 1 7.57 -5.41 12.83
C MET A 1 8.88 -4.84 12.32
N TYR A 2 9.34 -3.71 12.83
CA TYR A 2 10.61 -3.09 12.43
C TYR A 2 11.61 -3.14 13.59
N SER A 3 12.84 -3.57 13.32
CA SER A 3 13.95 -3.52 14.28
C SER A 3 15.01 -2.55 13.78
N VAL A 4 15.18 -1.47 14.53
CA VAL A 4 16.19 -0.43 14.28
C VAL A 4 17.61 -1.02 14.39
N SER A 5 17.87 -1.81 15.43
CA SER A 5 19.19 -2.40 15.69
C SER A 5 19.64 -3.37 14.60
N SER A 6 18.71 -4.14 14.03
CA SER A 6 19.02 -5.10 12.96
C SER A 6 18.77 -4.56 11.55
N ARG A 7 18.26 -3.32 11.44
CA ARG A 7 17.83 -2.67 10.20
C ARG A 7 16.95 -3.60 9.35
N LYS A 8 15.93 -4.19 9.95
CA LYS A 8 15.05 -5.17 9.28
C LYS A 8 13.59 -4.90 9.54
N VAL A 9 12.78 -5.04 8.49
CA VAL A 9 11.33 -5.13 8.58
C VAL A 9 10.93 -6.59 8.37
N TRP A 10 10.32 -7.19 9.39
CA TRP A 10 9.69 -8.50 9.28
C TRP A 10 8.20 -8.36 8.97
N VAL A 11 7.77 -9.05 7.92
CA VAL A 11 6.37 -9.14 7.50
C VAL A 11 5.84 -10.51 7.89
N PHE A 12 4.75 -10.51 8.64
CA PHE A 12 4.07 -11.72 9.08
C PHE A 12 2.62 -11.71 8.58
N ALA A 13 2.09 -12.89 8.27
CA ALA A 13 0.66 -13.11 8.05
C ALA A 13 0.09 -13.94 9.21
N LEU A 14 -1.18 -13.73 9.52
CA LEU A 14 -1.93 -14.57 10.44
C LEU A 14 -2.69 -15.63 9.64
N LYS A 15 -2.60 -16.88 10.06
CA LYS A 15 -3.36 -17.99 9.52
C LYS A 15 -4.22 -18.59 10.62
N LEU A 16 -5.53 -18.62 10.41
CA LEU A 16 -6.44 -19.33 11.30
C LEU A 16 -6.22 -20.85 11.14
N ILE A 17 -6.14 -21.55 12.25
CA ILE A 17 -6.02 -22.99 12.37
C ILE A 17 -7.16 -23.44 13.27
N GLY A 18 -8.19 -24.02 12.67
CA GLY A 18 -9.35 -24.52 13.38
C GLY A 18 -10.29 -25.21 12.41
N ASP A 19 -10.69 -26.44 12.73
CA ASP A 19 -11.59 -27.26 11.91
C ASP A 19 -13.04 -27.13 12.40
N GLY A 20 -13.50 -25.91 12.68
CA GLY A 20 -14.92 -25.58 12.93
C GLY A 20 -15.63 -26.31 14.10
N ASN A 21 -14.94 -27.13 14.89
CA ASN A 21 -15.54 -28.03 15.88
C ASN A 21 -15.56 -27.46 17.32
N GLY A 22 -15.83 -26.17 17.48
CA GLY A 22 -16.06 -25.55 18.79
C GLY A 22 -14.83 -25.45 19.70
N GLU A 23 -13.64 -25.76 19.20
CA GLU A 23 -12.37 -25.49 19.88
C GLU A 23 -11.90 -24.06 19.56
N ALA A 24 -11.17 -23.44 20.49
CA ALA A 24 -10.74 -22.05 20.37
C ALA A 24 -10.01 -21.78 19.05
N ASP A 25 -10.36 -20.67 18.38
CA ASP A 25 -9.73 -20.21 17.15
C ASP A 25 -8.22 -20.03 17.35
N VAL A 26 -7.41 -21.00 16.93
CA VAL A 26 -5.95 -20.91 17.04
C VAL A 26 -5.41 -20.11 15.87
N VAL A 27 -4.74 -18.99 16.14
CA VAL A 27 -4.04 -18.21 15.10
C VAL A 27 -2.56 -18.56 15.05
N LYS A 28 -2.07 -18.90 13.86
CA LYS A 28 -0.65 -19.12 13.59
C LYS A 28 -0.04 -17.92 12.90
N LEU A 29 0.99 -17.36 13.53
CA LEU A 29 1.82 -16.34 12.90
C LEU A 29 2.80 -16.99 11.91
N MET A 30 2.74 -16.59 10.65
CA MET A 30 3.60 -17.08 9.57
C MET A 30 4.51 -15.95 9.10
N ARG A 31 5.82 -16.20 9.08
CA ARG A 31 6.80 -15.25 8.55
C ARG A 31 6.78 -15.29 7.01
N CYS A 32 6.41 -14.17 6.41
CA CYS A 32 6.24 -14.03 4.97
C CYS A 32 7.46 -13.41 4.30
N ALA A 33 7.99 -12.31 4.85
CA ALA A 33 9.14 -11.64 4.28
C ALA A 33 10.05 -11.00 5.33
N ILE A 34 11.31 -10.78 4.93
CA ILE A 34 12.31 -9.99 5.64
C ILE A 34 12.86 -8.96 4.65
N ILE A 35 12.66 -7.68 4.94
CA ILE A 35 13.21 -6.56 4.17
C ILE A 35 14.43 -6.06 4.94
N GLU A 36 15.60 -6.10 4.32
CA GLU A 36 16.81 -5.50 4.88
C GLU A 36 16.87 -4.02 4.53
N CYS A 37 16.85 -3.15 5.53
CA CYS A 37 16.90 -1.72 5.36
C CYS A 37 18.35 -1.25 5.20
N CYS A 38 18.68 -0.73 4.02
CA CYS A 38 19.95 -0.09 3.73
C CYS A 38 19.96 1.40 4.13
N THR A 39 18.77 2.02 4.22
CA THR A 39 18.56 3.40 4.67
C THR A 39 17.68 3.46 5.92
N PRO A 40 17.73 4.56 6.70
CA PRO A 40 16.82 4.76 7.82
C PRO A 40 15.36 4.76 7.37
N VAL A 41 14.50 4.04 8.13
CA VAL A 41 13.05 4.11 7.98
C VAL A 41 12.51 5.09 9.03
N TRP A 42 11.96 6.22 8.57
CA TRP A 42 11.44 7.31 9.41
C TRP A 42 9.98 7.11 9.79
N SER A 43 9.21 6.46 8.92
CA SER A 43 7.82 6.12 9.16
C SER A 43 7.45 4.83 8.42
N MET A 44 6.39 4.17 8.84
CA MET A 44 5.92 2.93 8.23
C MET A 44 4.40 2.88 8.30
N SER A 45 3.76 2.54 7.19
CA SER A 45 2.31 2.35 7.12
C SER A 45 1.97 1.07 6.38
N VAL A 46 0.91 0.39 6.84
CA VAL A 46 0.38 -0.84 6.24
C VAL A 46 -1.10 -0.63 6.02
N SER A 47 -1.54 -0.55 4.77
CA SER A 47 -2.95 -0.41 4.44
C SER A 47 -3.22 -0.92 3.02
N PHE A 48 -4.42 -1.44 2.78
CA PHE A 48 -4.91 -1.82 1.44
C PHE A 48 -4.03 -2.78 0.63
N GLY A 49 -3.29 -3.66 1.32
CA GLY A 49 -2.39 -4.58 0.64
C GLY A 49 -1.03 -3.97 0.27
N PHE A 50 -0.72 -2.77 0.77
CA PHE A 50 0.56 -2.11 0.61
C PHE A 50 1.29 -1.97 1.94
N LEU A 51 2.61 -2.09 1.89
CA LEU A 51 3.53 -1.65 2.93
C LEU A 51 4.29 -0.44 2.37
N ILE A 52 4.23 0.69 3.07
CA ILE A 52 4.91 1.92 2.68
C ILE A 52 5.94 2.27 3.75
N LEU A 53 7.19 2.46 3.33
CA LEU A 53 8.30 2.90 4.18
C LEU A 53 8.63 4.35 3.85
N GLY A 54 8.67 5.21 4.86
CA GLY A 54 9.17 6.57 4.75
C GLY A 54 10.69 6.58 4.84
N GLU A 55 11.34 7.10 3.81
CA GLU A 55 12.79 7.12 3.65
C GLU A 55 13.29 8.57 3.54
N ASP A 56 14.59 8.71 3.43
CA ASP A 56 15.21 9.96 2.99
C ASP A 56 14.79 10.26 1.54
N ASN A 57 14.31 11.48 1.31
CA ASN A 57 13.86 12.06 0.04
C ASN A 57 12.66 11.37 -0.62
N GLY A 58 11.92 10.52 0.09
CA GLY A 58 10.87 9.75 -0.57
C GLY A 58 10.18 8.71 0.30
N VAL A 59 9.39 7.90 -0.38
CA VAL A 59 8.73 6.73 0.17
C VAL A 59 8.97 5.52 -0.73
N ARG A 60 8.98 4.33 -0.12
CA ARG A 60 9.06 3.06 -0.83
C ARG A 60 7.81 2.24 -0.59
N VAL A 61 7.19 1.78 -1.67
CA VAL A 61 5.91 1.07 -1.67
C VAL A 61 6.15 -0.38 -2.07
N PHE A 62 5.69 -1.31 -1.25
CA PHE A 62 5.71 -2.75 -1.51
C PHE A 62 4.28 -3.29 -1.63
N ASN A 63 4.04 -4.16 -2.61
CA ASN A 63 2.80 -4.91 -2.69
C ASN A 63 2.87 -6.15 -1.77
N LEU A 64 2.04 -6.19 -0.73
CA LEU A 64 2.03 -7.29 0.24
C LEU A 64 1.72 -8.64 -0.41
N ARG A 65 0.92 -8.68 -1.49
CA ARG A 65 0.65 -9.94 -2.20
C ARG A 65 1.93 -10.56 -2.72
N GLN A 66 2.89 -9.74 -3.16
CA GLN A 66 4.16 -10.22 -3.67
C GLN A 66 5.11 -10.66 -2.56
N LEU A 67 5.03 -10.03 -1.39
CA LEU A 67 5.79 -10.45 -0.21
C LEU A 67 5.26 -11.74 0.42
N VAL A 68 3.98 -12.05 0.23
CA VAL A 68 3.32 -13.24 0.81
C VAL A 68 3.26 -14.42 -0.17
N LYS A 69 3.29 -14.15 -1.49
CA LYS A 69 3.30 -15.18 -2.53
C LYS A 69 4.75 -15.62 -2.75
N GLY A 70 5.11 -16.79 -2.24
CA GLY A 70 6.40 -17.42 -2.56
C GLY A 70 6.59 -17.46 -4.07
N HIS A 71 7.73 -16.99 -4.56
CA HIS A 71 8.02 -16.99 -5.99
C HIS A 71 8.02 -18.44 -6.49
N VAL A 72 7.05 -18.80 -7.34
CA VAL A 72 7.15 -20.03 -8.12
C VAL A 72 8.32 -19.77 -9.07
N LYS A 73 9.46 -20.43 -8.86
CA LYS A 73 10.54 -20.37 -9.85
C LYS A 73 9.93 -20.83 -11.17
N LYS A 74 9.90 -19.95 -12.17
CA LYS A 74 9.64 -20.34 -13.55
C LYS A 74 10.73 -21.34 -13.87
N VAL A 75 10.39 -22.63 -13.88
CA VAL A 75 11.32 -23.67 -14.30
C VAL A 75 11.67 -23.27 -15.73
N LYS A 76 12.94 -22.88 -15.97
CA LYS A 76 13.48 -22.80 -17.32
C LYS A 76 13.18 -24.17 -17.93
N GLY A 77 12.30 -24.21 -18.92
CA GLY A 77 11.97 -25.44 -19.62
C GLY A 77 13.29 -26.12 -19.97
N LEU A 78 13.49 -27.33 -19.43
CA LEU A 78 14.58 -28.17 -19.87
C LEU A 78 14.46 -28.27 -21.38
N ASN A 79 15.52 -27.87 -22.08
CA ASN A 79 15.73 -28.18 -23.48
C ASN A 79 15.45 -29.66 -23.70
N SER A 80 14.32 -30.00 -24.31
CA SER A 80 14.14 -31.33 -24.87
C SER A 80 14.89 -31.36 -26.19
N ASN A 81 16.15 -31.79 -26.16
CA ASN A 81 16.77 -32.41 -27.32
C ASN A 81 15.96 -33.67 -27.65
N GLY A 82 15.00 -33.53 -28.56
CA GLY A 82 14.28 -34.63 -29.19
C GLY A 82 14.79 -34.79 -30.61
N ASN A 83 15.44 -35.92 -30.87
CA ASN A 83 15.88 -36.38 -32.19
C ASN A 83 14.75 -36.21 -33.23
N LEU A 84 15.10 -35.63 -34.38
CA LEU A 84 14.22 -35.47 -35.53
C LEU A 84 14.24 -36.77 -36.33
N ASP A 85 13.19 -37.58 -36.23
CA ASP A 85 13.01 -38.73 -37.13
C ASP A 85 12.32 -38.28 -38.44
N LEU A 86 12.92 -38.69 -39.55
CA LEU A 86 12.48 -38.49 -40.94
C LEU A 86 11.21 -39.32 -41.21
N ASN A 87 10.05 -38.82 -40.80
CA ASN A 87 8.76 -39.01 -41.46
C ASN A 87 7.69 -38.21 -40.71
N GLY A 88 7.29 -37.07 -41.29
CA GLY A 88 6.39 -36.08 -40.69
C GLY A 88 5.01 -36.62 -40.33
N LYS A 89 4.85 -37.22 -39.14
CA LYS A 89 3.55 -37.54 -38.56
C LYS A 89 3.57 -37.46 -37.03
N LEU A 90 3.10 -36.33 -36.49
CA LEU A 90 2.92 -36.10 -35.06
C LEU A 90 1.77 -36.98 -34.52
N LYS A 91 2.07 -37.98 -33.68
CA LYS A 91 1.04 -38.67 -32.89
C LYS A 91 0.73 -37.87 -31.63
N ASN A 92 -0.34 -37.07 -31.70
CA ASN A 92 -0.98 -36.48 -30.52
C ASN A 92 -1.52 -37.58 -29.59
N LYS A 93 -0.82 -37.90 -28.49
CA LYS A 93 -1.44 -38.56 -27.33
C LYS A 93 -2.14 -37.49 -26.50
N GLY A 94 -3.37 -37.18 -26.90
CA GLY A 94 -4.28 -36.31 -26.15
C GLY A 94 -4.74 -36.99 -24.86
N LEU A 95 -4.53 -36.33 -23.72
CA LEU A 95 -5.31 -36.56 -22.51
C LEU A 95 -6.62 -35.77 -22.66
N ARG A 96 -7.72 -36.50 -22.78
CA ARG A 96 -9.09 -35.96 -22.90
C ARG A 96 -9.52 -35.32 -21.57
N LEU A 97 -9.91 -34.05 -21.61
CA LEU A 97 -10.77 -33.41 -20.61
C LEU A 97 -12.24 -33.57 -21.04
N PRO A 98 -13.20 -33.73 -20.11
CA PRO A 98 -14.60 -33.80 -20.46
C PRO A 98 -15.18 -32.39 -20.69
N ASN A 99 -16.08 -32.32 -21.67
CA ASN A 99 -16.97 -31.21 -22.04
C ASN A 99 -16.32 -30.00 -22.73
N GLY A 100 -16.62 -29.89 -24.02
CA GLY A 100 -16.12 -28.86 -24.92
C GLY A 100 -17.01 -27.63 -25.02
N VAL A 101 -16.37 -26.50 -25.29
CA VAL A 101 -16.76 -25.51 -26.29
C VAL A 101 -15.46 -25.02 -26.92
N ILE A 102 -15.44 -25.02 -28.25
CA ILE A 102 -14.34 -24.54 -29.11
C ILE A 102 -14.41 -23.02 -29.19
N GLY A 103 -13.28 -22.33 -29.03
CA GLY A 103 -13.16 -20.92 -29.38
C GLY A 103 -11.84 -20.25 -29.01
N GLY A 104 -10.90 -20.20 -29.95
CA GLY A 104 -10.02 -19.04 -30.23
C GLY A 104 -8.83 -18.73 -29.31
N ASP A 105 -7.64 -18.80 -29.89
CA ASP A 105 -6.32 -18.35 -29.40
C ASP A 105 -6.30 -17.13 -28.47
N ASN A 106 -5.61 -17.28 -27.32
CA ASN A 106 -4.44 -16.49 -26.95
C ASN A 106 -3.82 -17.05 -25.65
N HIS A 107 -2.53 -17.38 -25.71
CA HIS A 107 -1.76 -17.93 -24.59
C HIS A 107 -1.72 -16.97 -23.39
N SER A 108 -2.62 -17.16 -22.43
CA SER A 108 -2.52 -16.60 -21.08
C SER A 108 -2.50 -17.76 -20.08
N GLY A 109 -1.34 -18.02 -19.50
CA GLY A 109 -1.17 -18.99 -18.43
C GLY A 109 -1.94 -18.54 -17.19
N SER A 110 -3.15 -19.05 -17.05
CA SER A 110 -3.99 -18.90 -15.86
C SER A 110 -3.18 -19.29 -14.61
N THR A 111 -2.74 -18.29 -13.87
CA THR A 111 -2.11 -18.48 -12.57
C THR A 111 -3.24 -18.47 -11.56
N ALA A 112 -3.60 -19.65 -11.04
CA ALA A 112 -4.66 -19.83 -10.07
C ALA A 112 -4.53 -18.82 -8.91
N CYS A 113 -5.56 -17.98 -8.77
CA CYS A 113 -5.74 -17.01 -7.71
C CYS A 113 -6.58 -17.65 -6.61
N ASN A 114 -5.97 -18.03 -5.48
CA ASN A 114 -6.76 -18.22 -4.26
C ASN A 114 -6.97 -16.85 -3.62
N GLY A 115 -7.98 -16.14 -4.12
CA GLY A 115 -8.36 -14.81 -3.63
C GLY A 115 -9.81 -14.44 -3.94
N PHE A 116 -10.67 -15.43 -4.22
CA PHE A 116 -12.12 -15.23 -4.29
C PHE A 116 -12.70 -15.79 -2.99
N LEU A 117 -13.13 -14.89 -2.10
CA LEU A 117 -13.99 -15.21 -0.97
C LEU A 117 -15.40 -15.41 -1.52
N ASP A 118 -15.67 -16.59 -2.07
CA ASP A 118 -17.02 -17.08 -2.18
C ASP A 118 -17.05 -18.54 -1.72
N GLY A 119 -17.97 -18.81 -0.81
CA GLY A 119 -18.01 -20.01 -0.02
C GLY A 119 -18.41 -21.21 -0.87
N LYS A 120 -17.44 -22.03 -1.27
CA LYS A 120 -17.61 -23.47 -1.51
C LYS A 120 -16.25 -24.15 -1.44
N PHE A 121 -16.05 -24.94 -0.38
CA PHE A 121 -14.85 -25.75 -0.18
C PHE A 121 -14.86 -26.91 -1.16
N ASP A 122 -14.05 -26.84 -2.22
CA ASP A 122 -13.68 -28.02 -2.99
C ASP A 122 -12.36 -28.61 -2.46
N LYS A 123 -12.38 -29.89 -2.11
CA LYS A 123 -11.31 -30.61 -1.42
C LYS A 123 -10.23 -31.05 -2.41
N HIS A 124 -9.40 -30.12 -2.87
CA HIS A 124 -8.06 -30.46 -3.35
C HIS A 124 -7.06 -29.35 -3.05
N CYS A 125 -6.52 -29.37 -1.82
CA CYS A 125 -5.53 -28.40 -1.37
C CYS A 125 -4.12 -28.93 -1.69
N VAL A 126 -3.52 -28.51 -2.80
CA VAL A 126 -2.08 -28.66 -3.01
C VAL A 126 -1.39 -27.69 -2.04
N SER A 127 -0.84 -28.23 -0.95
CA SER A 127 -0.11 -27.47 0.07
C SER A 127 1.20 -26.92 -0.50
N VAL A 128 1.17 -25.74 -1.11
CA VAL A 128 2.39 -25.01 -1.49
C VAL A 128 3.04 -24.49 -0.21
N LYS A 129 4.20 -25.04 0.15
CA LYS A 129 5.03 -24.55 1.27
C LYS A 129 5.38 -23.08 1.01
N GLN A 130 4.77 -22.16 1.74
CA GLN A 130 5.17 -20.75 1.72
C GLN A 130 6.62 -20.65 2.22
N LYS A 131 7.52 -20.22 1.34
CA LYS A 131 8.91 -19.91 1.70
C LYS A 131 8.99 -18.41 1.96
N SER A 132 9.57 -18.03 3.10
CA SER A 132 9.79 -16.62 3.43
C SER A 132 10.72 -15.97 2.41
N ILE A 133 10.34 -14.81 1.89
CA ILE A 133 11.15 -14.01 0.97
C ILE A 133 12.13 -13.15 1.78
N ARG A 134 13.36 -12.98 1.30
CA ARG A 134 14.32 -12.01 1.84
C ARG A 134 14.68 -11.07 0.70
N CYS A 135 14.39 -9.80 0.84
CA CYS A 135 14.76 -8.77 -0.14
C CYS A 135 15.54 -7.67 0.55
N ARG A 136 16.38 -6.96 -0.21
CA ARG A 136 17.02 -5.74 0.28
C ARG A 136 16.21 -4.53 -0.16
N GLN A 137 16.18 -3.51 0.68
CA GLN A 137 15.47 -2.27 0.40
C GLN A 137 15.97 -1.60 -0.89
N ASP A 138 17.28 -1.61 -1.14
CA ASP A 138 17.90 -1.04 -2.35
C ASP A 138 17.79 -1.94 -3.59
N SER A 139 17.46 -3.22 -3.41
CA SER A 139 17.25 -4.14 -4.53
C SER A 139 15.88 -3.90 -5.15
N GLY A 140 15.78 -3.95 -6.48
CA GLY A 140 14.49 -4.04 -7.19
C GLY A 140 13.73 -5.35 -6.92
N GLU A 141 14.16 -6.15 -5.94
CA GLU A 141 13.58 -7.44 -5.57
C GLU A 141 12.33 -7.22 -4.71
N GLY A 142 11.21 -7.86 -5.07
CA GLY A 142 9.93 -7.70 -4.38
C GLY A 142 9.02 -6.59 -4.91
N ASP A 143 9.28 -6.09 -6.13
CA ASP A 143 8.47 -5.09 -6.86
C ASP A 143 8.21 -3.82 -6.03
N ALA A 144 9.27 -3.36 -5.38
CA ALA A 144 9.26 -2.12 -4.63
C ALA A 144 9.28 -0.92 -5.59
N CYS A 145 8.37 0.03 -5.39
CA CYS A 145 8.34 1.30 -6.12
C CYS A 145 8.85 2.41 -5.21
N VAL A 146 9.88 3.15 -5.66
CA VAL A 146 10.40 4.33 -4.96
C VAL A 146 9.77 5.57 -5.55
N VAL A 147 9.23 6.43 -4.69
CA VAL A 147 8.60 7.68 -5.10
C VAL A 147 9.26 8.82 -4.33
N ALA A 148 9.90 9.72 -5.07
CA ALA A 148 10.60 10.85 -4.49
C ALA A 148 9.63 11.95 -4.04
N LEU A 149 9.97 12.63 -2.94
CA LEU A 149 9.38 13.90 -2.57
C LEU A 149 9.92 14.97 -3.53
N LYS A 150 9.04 15.67 -4.25
CA LYS A 150 9.47 16.78 -5.10
C LYS A 150 9.85 17.94 -4.17
N SER A 151 11.13 18.32 -4.16
CA SER A 151 11.57 19.56 -3.53
C SER A 151 11.44 20.70 -4.54
N THR A 152 10.59 21.66 -4.26
CA THR A 152 10.42 22.88 -5.07
C THR A 152 11.51 23.92 -4.78
N GLU A 153 12.35 23.72 -3.77
CA GLU A 153 13.42 24.66 -3.41
C GLU A 153 14.81 24.04 -3.48
N ALA A 154 15.47 24.27 -4.62
CA ALA A 154 16.91 24.12 -4.75
C ALA A 154 17.63 25.26 -3.98
N LYS A 155 17.72 25.15 -2.64
CA LYS A 155 18.66 25.95 -1.85
C LYS A 155 19.32 25.14 -0.74
N VAL A 156 20.58 24.77 -1.01
CA VAL A 156 21.72 24.75 -0.07
C VAL A 156 21.41 24.27 1.35
N SER A 157 20.86 23.08 1.49
CA SER A 157 21.02 22.31 2.73
C SER A 157 21.28 20.85 2.36
N ASN A 158 22.39 20.29 2.85
CA ASN A 158 22.80 18.90 2.58
C ASN A 158 21.96 17.88 3.38
N SER A 159 20.85 18.30 4.00
CA SER A 159 19.98 17.43 4.79
C SER A 159 18.89 16.84 3.92
N ALA A 160 18.85 15.51 3.82
CA ALA A 160 17.75 14.81 3.18
C ALA A 160 16.42 15.12 3.88
N VAL A 161 15.38 15.36 3.10
CA VAL A 161 14.00 15.57 3.59
C VAL A 161 13.40 14.21 3.91
N LYS A 162 12.83 14.02 5.10
CA LYS A 162 12.42 12.70 5.60
C LYS A 162 10.91 12.57 5.51
N ALA A 163 10.39 11.43 5.06
CA ALA A 163 8.97 11.11 5.19
C ALA A 163 8.65 10.65 6.63
N VAL A 164 8.15 11.55 7.48
CA VAL A 164 8.00 11.36 8.93
C VAL A 164 6.63 10.83 9.36
N SER A 165 5.59 10.95 8.54
CA SER A 165 4.29 10.34 8.80
C SER A 165 3.62 9.90 7.49
N ILE A 166 2.97 8.75 7.51
CA ILE A 166 2.26 8.16 6.37
C ILE A 166 0.88 7.72 6.85
N GLN A 167 -0.16 8.35 6.30
CA GLN A 167 -1.54 8.07 6.66
C GLN A 167 -2.35 7.67 5.43
N ALA A 168 -3.14 6.62 5.53
CA ALA A 168 -3.98 6.18 4.42
C ALA A 168 -5.20 7.10 4.30
N LEU A 169 -5.47 7.60 3.09
CA LEU A 169 -6.67 8.37 2.78
C LEU A 169 -7.70 7.53 1.99
N SER A 170 -7.21 6.65 1.12
CA SER A 170 -8.01 5.69 0.37
C SER A 170 -7.19 4.44 0.06
N SER A 171 -7.79 3.48 -0.66
CA SER A 171 -7.06 2.30 -1.14
C SER A 171 -5.88 2.61 -2.08
N LYS A 172 -5.85 3.83 -2.63
CA LYS A 172 -4.86 4.28 -3.61
C LYS A 172 -4.15 5.56 -3.21
N LYS A 173 -4.63 6.28 -2.19
CA LYS A 173 -4.11 7.60 -1.83
C LYS A 173 -3.63 7.61 -0.39
N PHE A 174 -2.45 8.17 -0.19
CA PHE A 174 -1.79 8.25 1.12
C PHE A 174 -1.28 9.66 1.34
N MET A 175 -1.55 10.21 2.52
CA MET A 175 -0.97 11.47 2.96
C MET A 175 0.43 11.22 3.53
N ILE A 176 1.41 11.95 3.04
CA ILE A 176 2.80 11.91 3.48
C ILE A 176 3.13 13.27 4.09
N LEU A 177 3.51 13.29 5.36
CA LEU A 177 4.11 14.48 5.99
C LEU A 177 5.61 14.33 5.96
N ASP A 178 6.30 15.35 5.49
CA ASP A 178 7.76 15.39 5.50
C ASP A 178 8.33 16.18 6.69
N SER A 179 9.65 16.11 6.87
CA SER A 179 10.35 16.81 7.95
C SER A 179 10.47 18.33 7.76
N ALA A 180 10.18 18.86 6.58
CA ALA A 180 10.12 20.31 6.34
C ALA A 180 8.75 20.90 6.76
N GLY A 181 7.76 20.03 6.92
CA GLY A 181 6.39 20.36 7.29
C GLY A 181 5.45 20.41 6.09
N ASP A 182 5.88 19.89 4.93
CA ASP A 182 5.07 19.86 3.73
C ASP A 182 4.25 18.58 3.66
N LEU A 183 3.03 18.72 3.16
CA LEU A 183 2.13 17.60 2.92
C LEU A 183 2.18 17.21 1.45
N HIS A 184 2.29 15.90 1.22
CA HIS A 184 2.26 15.30 -0.11
C HIS A 184 1.21 14.21 -0.16
N VAL A 185 0.54 14.06 -1.29
CA VAL A 185 -0.37 12.96 -1.59
C VAL A 185 0.35 12.00 -2.52
N LEU A 186 0.61 10.79 -2.01
CA LEU A 186 1.05 9.65 -2.80
C LEU A 186 -0.19 8.97 -3.39
N CYS A 187 -0.25 8.91 -4.71
CA CYS A 187 -1.27 8.21 -5.46
C CYS A 187 -0.69 6.94 -6.11
N LEU A 188 -1.38 5.83 -5.95
CA LEU A 188 -1.03 4.52 -6.48
C LEU A 188 -2.02 4.10 -7.56
N SER A 189 -1.52 3.70 -8.72
CA SER A 189 -2.33 3.07 -9.76
C SER A 189 -2.40 1.57 -9.52
N ASN A 190 -3.56 0.96 -9.79
CA ASN A 190 -3.70 -0.49 -9.69
C ASN A 190 -2.78 -1.16 -10.72
N PRO A 191 -1.83 -2.01 -10.29
CA PRO A 191 -1.15 -2.87 -11.23
C PRO A 191 -2.16 -3.91 -11.75
N VAL A 192 -2.25 -4.05 -13.07
CA VAL A 192 -2.79 -5.28 -13.67
C VAL A 192 -1.93 -6.44 -13.16
N VAL A 193 -2.52 -7.62 -12.96
CA VAL A 193 -1.81 -8.78 -12.38
C VAL A 193 -0.49 -9.02 -13.13
N GLY A 194 0.64 -8.79 -12.45
CA GLY A 194 1.98 -8.97 -13.00
C GLY A 194 2.71 -7.70 -13.46
N SER A 195 2.11 -6.50 -13.33
CA SER A 195 2.80 -5.23 -13.62
C SER A 195 3.37 -4.56 -12.36
N THR A 196 4.45 -3.81 -12.53
CA THR A 196 5.05 -2.97 -11.50
C THR A 196 4.09 -1.90 -11.00
N ILE A 197 4.15 -1.60 -9.70
CA ILE A 197 3.39 -0.51 -9.07
C ILE A 197 3.72 0.81 -9.77
N ARG A 198 2.70 1.47 -10.32
CA ARG A 198 2.81 2.87 -10.77
C ARG A 198 2.37 3.76 -9.64
N ALA A 199 3.14 4.80 -9.38
CA ALA A 199 2.87 5.74 -8.31
C ALA A 199 3.28 7.16 -8.71
N HIS A 200 2.55 8.15 -8.22
CA HIS A 200 2.87 9.55 -8.40
C HIS A 200 2.75 10.30 -7.07
N MET A 201 3.58 11.33 -6.89
CA MET A 201 3.57 12.20 -5.70
C MET A 201 3.13 13.60 -6.09
N MET A 202 2.19 14.16 -5.34
CA MET A 202 1.70 15.52 -5.49
C MET A 202 1.89 16.28 -4.18
N GLN A 203 2.68 17.35 -4.19
CA GLN A 203 2.78 18.26 -3.05
C GLN A 203 1.49 19.10 -2.95
N LEU A 204 0.95 19.24 -1.74
CA LEU A 204 -0.19 20.13 -1.49
C LEU A 204 0.29 21.57 -1.30
N PRO A 205 -0.46 22.55 -1.81
CA PRO A 205 -0.18 23.94 -1.50
C PRO A 205 -0.33 24.15 0.02
N HIS A 206 0.72 24.66 0.66
CA HIS A 206 0.74 24.84 2.11
C HIS A 206 0.70 26.33 2.48
N SER A 207 -0.11 26.68 3.47
CA SER A 207 -0.05 27.97 4.17
C SER A 207 0.65 27.89 5.53
N MET A 208 0.93 26.66 6.02
CA MET A 208 1.53 26.39 7.33
C MET A 208 2.51 25.23 7.27
N LYS A 209 3.52 25.22 8.16
CA LYS A 209 4.46 24.11 8.33
C LYS A 209 3.88 23.09 9.29
N VAL A 210 3.40 21.98 8.75
CA VAL A 210 2.69 20.96 9.53
C VAL A 210 3.68 20.18 10.40
N GLN A 211 3.37 20.05 11.69
CA GLN A 211 4.12 19.22 12.64
C GLN A 211 3.32 18.01 13.13
N LYS A 212 1.99 18.12 13.11
CA LYS A 212 1.07 17.09 13.60
C LYS A 212 0.06 16.78 12.51
N LEU A 213 -0.08 15.49 12.20
CA LEU A 213 -1.03 14.97 11.21
C LEU A 213 -1.75 13.77 11.82
N ALA A 214 -3.07 13.85 11.86
CA ALA A 214 -3.95 12.80 12.36
C ALA A 214 -5.03 12.48 11.33
N VAL A 215 -5.23 11.20 11.02
CA VAL A 215 -6.28 10.72 10.12
C VAL A 215 -7.05 9.62 10.83
N LEU A 216 -8.37 9.72 10.89
CA LEU A 216 -9.18 8.59 11.37
C LEU A 216 -9.26 7.54 10.26
N PRO A 217 -8.94 6.26 10.51
CA PRO A 217 -9.11 5.22 9.50
C PRO A 217 -10.61 4.93 9.24
N ASP A 218 -11.25 5.73 8.39
CA ASP A 218 -12.63 5.51 7.93
C ASP A 218 -12.70 5.47 6.40
N ILE A 219 -12.08 4.43 5.85
CA ILE A 219 -11.73 4.38 4.44
C ILE A 219 -12.87 3.78 3.59
N SER A 220 -14.04 3.51 4.19
CA SER A 220 -15.26 3.21 3.44
C SER A 220 -15.91 4.46 2.88
N SER A 221 -15.58 5.64 3.40
CA SER A 221 -16.15 6.91 2.98
C SER A 221 -15.41 7.45 1.74
N ARG A 222 -16.17 8.02 0.80
CA ARG A 222 -15.62 8.82 -0.31
C ARG A 222 -14.93 10.10 0.18
N ILE A 223 -15.19 10.47 1.42
CA ILE A 223 -14.71 11.67 2.09
C ILE A 223 -13.93 11.24 3.33
N GLN A 224 -12.66 11.59 3.35
CA GLN A 224 -11.78 11.36 4.49
C GLN A 224 -11.50 12.68 5.19
N THR A 225 -11.80 12.76 6.48
CA THR A 225 -11.37 13.88 7.32
C THR A 225 -9.99 13.61 7.87
N PHE A 226 -9.16 14.64 7.92
CA PHE A 226 -7.89 14.63 8.61
C PHE A 226 -7.65 15.95 9.36
N TRP A 227 -6.72 15.92 10.30
CA TRP A 227 -6.41 17.03 11.19
C TRP A 227 -4.94 17.39 11.07
N ILE A 228 -4.66 18.69 10.98
CA ILE A 228 -3.29 19.19 10.91
C ILE A 228 -3.05 20.30 11.93
N SER A 229 -1.82 20.39 12.43
CA SER A 229 -1.36 21.50 13.25
C SER A 229 0.12 21.78 13.00
N ASP A 230 0.53 23.03 13.16
CA ASP A 230 1.92 23.47 13.15
C ASP A 230 2.58 23.35 14.53
N GLY A 231 1.86 22.80 15.52
CA GLY A 231 2.33 22.64 16.90
C GLY A 231 2.18 23.90 17.76
N PHE A 232 1.62 24.99 17.21
CA PHE A 232 1.32 26.19 17.98
C PHE A 232 -0.12 26.12 18.52
N HIS A 233 -0.94 27.10 18.15
CA HIS A 233 -2.21 27.39 18.82
C HIS A 233 -3.41 27.07 17.95
N SER A 234 -3.23 26.40 16.80
CA SER A 234 -4.33 26.03 15.92
C SER A 234 -4.28 24.56 15.48
N VAL A 235 -5.47 23.98 15.36
CA VAL A 235 -5.71 22.69 14.71
C VAL A 235 -6.71 22.94 13.59
N HIS A 236 -6.36 22.52 12.38
CA HIS A 236 -7.23 22.62 11.21
C HIS A 236 -7.81 21.25 10.88
N MET A 237 -9.13 21.19 10.85
CA MET A 237 -9.89 20.07 10.30
C MET A 237 -9.95 20.23 8.78
N MET A 238 -9.49 19.21 8.07
CA MET A 238 -9.39 19.18 6.62
C MET A 238 -10.26 18.05 6.08
N MET A 239 -10.90 18.29 4.94
CA MET A 239 -11.61 17.30 4.15
C MET A 239 -10.75 16.90 2.97
N ALA A 240 -10.76 15.61 2.63
CA ALA A 240 -10.24 15.11 1.38
C ALA A 240 -11.31 14.24 0.70
N SER A 241 -11.79 14.65 -0.47
CA SER A 241 -12.81 13.93 -1.24
C SER A 241 -12.28 13.46 -2.59
N GLU A 242 -12.70 12.27 -3.01
CA GLU A 242 -12.40 11.78 -4.36
C GLU A 242 -13.45 12.33 -5.34
N MET A 243 -13.01 13.09 -6.34
CA MET A 243 -13.90 13.76 -7.29
C MET A 243 -14.31 12.81 -8.41
N ASP A 244 -15.61 12.69 -8.69
CA ASP A 244 -16.09 11.98 -9.88
C ASP A 244 -15.94 12.89 -11.10
N ILE A 245 -15.14 12.45 -12.07
CA ILE A 245 -15.05 13.14 -13.36
C ILE A 245 -16.38 12.91 -14.10
N ALA A 246 -17.06 13.99 -14.47
CA ALA A 246 -18.17 13.93 -15.41
C ALA A 246 -17.64 13.32 -16.72
N VAL A 247 -18.26 12.21 -17.15
CA VAL A 247 -17.87 11.49 -18.37
C VAL A 247 -18.12 12.39 -19.58
N ASN A 248 -17.14 13.21 -19.94
CA ASN A 248 -17.05 13.71 -21.30
C ASN A 248 -16.54 12.55 -22.15
N LYS A 249 -17.50 11.89 -22.83
CA LYS A 249 -17.21 10.99 -23.95
C LYS A 249 -16.40 11.80 -24.95
N ASN A 250 -15.10 11.55 -25.01
CA ASN A 250 -14.19 11.68 -26.16
C ASN A 250 -12.76 11.86 -25.64
N ASP A 251 -12.09 10.76 -25.31
CA ASP A 251 -10.90 10.33 -26.04
C ASP A 251 -10.42 9.01 -25.45
N GLY A 252 -10.03 8.09 -26.33
CA GLY A 252 -9.47 6.81 -25.95
C GLY A 252 -8.00 6.96 -25.62
N ASP A 253 -7.67 7.60 -24.49
CA ASP A 253 -6.33 7.42 -23.92
C ASP A 253 -6.27 7.72 -22.41
N GLU A 254 -5.50 6.87 -21.75
CA GLU A 254 -4.98 6.90 -20.37
C GLU A 254 -5.94 7.16 -19.20
N SER A 255 -5.92 6.22 -18.24
CA SER A 255 -6.59 6.30 -16.95
C SER A 255 -6.12 7.52 -16.14
N GLN A 256 -6.73 8.68 -16.38
CA GLN A 256 -6.58 9.88 -15.58
C GLN A 256 -6.99 9.53 -14.14
N GLU A 257 -6.03 9.45 -13.23
CA GLU A 257 -6.33 9.23 -11.82
C GLU A 257 -7.14 10.41 -11.30
N LYS A 258 -8.30 10.12 -10.72
CA LYS A 258 -9.24 11.14 -10.22
C LYS A 258 -8.50 12.08 -9.25
N PRO A 259 -8.50 13.40 -9.47
CA PRO A 259 -7.88 14.32 -8.52
C PRO A 259 -8.62 14.25 -7.17
N MET A 260 -7.85 14.34 -6.08
CA MET A 260 -8.42 14.48 -4.74
C MET A 260 -8.65 15.97 -4.48
N GLN A 261 -9.88 16.35 -4.13
CA GLN A 261 -10.14 17.71 -3.67
C GLN A 261 -9.88 17.76 -2.17
N ILE A 262 -9.04 18.71 -1.75
CA ILE A 262 -8.73 18.93 -0.33
C ILE A 262 -9.18 20.34 0.04
N SER A 263 -9.89 20.47 1.14
CA SER A 263 -10.42 21.74 1.64
C SER A 263 -10.34 21.82 3.16
N VAL A 264 -10.24 23.05 3.67
CA VAL A 264 -10.36 23.32 5.11
C VAL A 264 -11.84 23.33 5.49
N ILE A 265 -12.21 22.61 6.55
CA ILE A 265 -13.57 22.62 7.10
C ILE A 265 -13.65 23.65 8.23
N GLN A 266 -12.79 23.51 9.23
CA GLN A 266 -12.84 24.31 10.45
C GLN A 266 -11.45 24.41 11.10
N ALA A 267 -11.27 25.40 11.97
CA ALA A 267 -10.11 25.52 12.84
C ALA A 267 -10.54 25.58 14.31
N ILE A 268 -9.76 24.93 15.17
CA ILE A 268 -9.85 25.01 16.63
C ILE A 268 -8.63 25.80 17.11
N PHE A 269 -8.85 26.80 17.96
CA PHE A 269 -7.77 27.54 18.60
C PHE A 269 -7.58 27.07 20.04
N SER A 270 -6.34 26.83 20.41
CA SER A 270 -5.92 26.42 21.75
C SER A 270 -5.10 27.53 22.40
N ALA A 271 -5.31 27.76 23.70
CA ALA A 271 -4.49 28.68 24.48
C ALA A 271 -3.05 28.16 24.68
N GLU A 272 -2.83 26.86 24.49
CA GLU A 272 -1.54 26.19 24.67
C GLU A 272 -0.99 25.66 23.35
N LYS A 273 0.33 25.41 23.34
CA LYS A 273 0.98 24.71 22.23
C LYS A 273 0.50 23.26 22.13
N ILE A 274 0.32 22.80 20.90
CA ILE A 274 -0.18 21.47 20.60
C ILE A 274 1.00 20.49 20.49
N GLN A 275 1.03 19.51 21.39
CA GLN A 275 2.03 18.46 21.43
C GLN A 275 1.65 17.26 20.57
N ASP A 276 0.38 16.87 20.56
CA ASP A 276 -0.10 15.74 19.78
C ASP A 276 -1.60 15.81 19.46
N LEU A 277 -2.01 15.02 18.46
CA LEU A 277 -3.38 14.94 17.95
C LEU A 277 -3.79 13.48 17.79
N VAL A 278 -4.95 13.10 18.33
CA VAL A 278 -5.54 11.77 18.09
C VAL A 278 -6.96 11.93 17.60
N PRO A 279 -7.31 11.41 16.41
CA PRO A 279 -8.68 11.49 15.92
C PRO A 279 -9.55 10.50 16.70
N LEU A 280 -10.68 10.97 17.22
CA LEU A 280 -11.66 10.17 17.96
C LEU A 280 -12.82 9.71 17.07
N ALA A 281 -13.23 10.57 16.14
CA ALA A 281 -14.26 10.32 15.13
C ALA A 281 -14.01 11.20 13.91
N ALA A 282 -14.80 11.05 12.84
CA ALA A 282 -14.64 11.85 11.63
C ALA A 282 -14.76 13.36 11.90
N ASN A 283 -15.50 13.74 12.94
CA ASN A 283 -15.72 15.11 13.40
C ASN A 283 -15.19 15.37 14.82
N ALA A 284 -14.40 14.46 15.41
CA ALA A 284 -13.92 14.62 16.78
C ALA A 284 -12.41 14.34 16.90
N VAL A 285 -11.74 15.12 17.74
CA VAL A 285 -10.29 15.05 17.95
C VAL A 285 -9.94 15.25 19.42
N LEU A 286 -8.96 14.49 19.89
CA LEU A 286 -8.29 14.66 21.17
C LEU A 286 -7.00 15.45 20.94
N LEU A 287 -6.86 16.56 21.65
CA LEU A 287 -5.70 17.44 21.63
C LEU A 287 -4.89 17.24 22.90
N LEU A 288 -3.60 16.98 22.74
CA LEU A 288 -2.64 17.05 23.83
C LEU A 288 -1.96 18.43 23.77
N GLY A 289 -2.27 19.28 24.74
CA GLY A 289 -1.60 20.56 24.98
C GLY A 289 -0.32 20.38 25.79
N GLN A 290 0.31 21.50 26.18
CA GLN A 290 1.54 21.47 26.98
C GLN A 290 1.29 21.06 28.43
N GLY A 291 0.12 21.40 28.98
CA GLY A 291 -0.26 21.06 30.36
C GLY A 291 -1.60 20.33 30.47
N ASN A 292 -2.41 20.31 29.40
CA ASN A 292 -3.79 19.84 29.45
C ASN A 292 -4.15 18.96 28.25
N MET A 293 -5.25 18.22 28.40
CA MET A 293 -5.82 17.39 27.34
C MET A 293 -7.27 17.80 27.09
N TYR A 294 -7.63 17.99 25.82
CA TYR A 294 -8.94 18.49 25.42
C TYR A 294 -9.56 17.58 24.37
N ALA A 295 -10.85 17.27 24.48
CA ALA A 295 -11.59 16.58 23.44
C ALA A 295 -12.57 17.56 22.79
N TYR A 296 -12.49 17.70 21.47
CA TYR A 296 -13.39 18.53 20.68
C TYR A 296 -14.24 17.64 19.77
N ALA A 297 -15.52 17.98 19.66
CA ALA A 297 -16.42 17.43 18.66
C ALA A 297 -17.03 18.61 17.88
N ILE A 298 -16.91 18.55 16.56
CA ILE A 298 -17.47 19.53 15.64
C ILE A 298 -18.87 19.05 15.25
N PRO A 299 -19.93 19.84 15.51
CA PRO A 299 -21.29 19.48 15.16
C PRO A 299 -21.53 19.42 13.64
#